data_AF-A0AAJ6ZTY2-F1
#
_entry.id   AF-A0AAJ6ZTY2-F1
#
_cell.length_a   1.000
_cell.length_b   1.000
_cell.length_c   1.000
_cell.angle_alpha   90.00
_cell.angle_beta   90.00
_cell.angle_gamma   90.00
#
_symmetry.space_group_name_H-M   'P 1'
#
loop_
_entity.id
_entity.type
_entity.pdbx_description
1 polymer ?
#
loop_
_entity_poly.entity_id
_entity_poly.type
_entity_poly.pdbx_seq_one_letter_code
_entity_poly.pdbx_strand_id
1 'polypeptide(L)'
;MEADSEADARKCEAILPGIKVLWAVLEDYVKEGRVHQLGVADVGGGCLRKLHAWARVKPAIAQINLASCCVVPPSLHAFCRANDVQLLTHADPPDLLSLAALKTITDAGVGCNNLDWCARYQVHIKCRGVLALKGYVCKATLGNAIEAK
;
A
#
# COMPACT_ATOMS: atom_id res chain seq x y z
N MET A 1 -21.89 6.00 -15.71
CA MET A 1 -21.18 5.28 -14.63
C MET A 1 -20.45 4.15 -15.34
N GLU A 2 -19.15 4.31 -15.65
CA GLU A 2 -18.38 3.17 -16.18
C GLU A 2 -18.40 2.09 -15.10
N ALA A 3 -19.00 0.96 -15.43
CA ALA A 3 -18.98 -0.19 -14.55
C ALA A 3 -17.52 -0.64 -14.44
N ASP A 4 -17.05 -0.84 -13.20
CA ASP A 4 -15.76 -1.50 -13.00
C ASP A 4 -15.80 -2.84 -13.74
N SER A 5 -14.66 -3.24 -14.32
CA SER A 5 -14.59 -4.54 -15.00
C SER A 5 -14.98 -5.67 -14.03
N GLU A 6 -15.51 -6.76 -14.55
CA GLU A 6 -15.89 -7.89 -13.69
C GLU A 6 -14.67 -8.44 -12.92
N ALA A 7 -13.47 -8.35 -13.50
CA ALA A 7 -12.22 -8.68 -12.83
C ALA A 7 -11.92 -7.76 -11.64
N ASP A 8 -12.13 -6.45 -11.78
CA ASP A 8 -11.91 -5.48 -10.70
C ASP A 8 -12.95 -5.65 -9.58
N ALA A 9 -14.18 -5.99 -9.93
CA ALA A 9 -15.22 -6.30 -8.95
C ALA A 9 -14.83 -7.53 -8.11
N ARG A 10 -14.38 -8.62 -8.75
CA ARG A 10 -13.91 -9.83 -8.05
C ARG A 10 -12.70 -9.56 -7.15
N LYS A 11 -11.71 -8.80 -7.64
CA LYS A 11 -10.55 -8.38 -6.84
C LYS A 11 -11.00 -7.58 -5.62
N CYS A 12 -11.93 -6.64 -5.81
CA CYS A 12 -12.45 -5.86 -4.70
C CYS A 12 -13.11 -6.72 -3.63
N GLU A 13 -14.00 -7.63 -4.01
CA GLU A 13 -14.65 -8.53 -3.04
C GLU A 13 -13.65 -9.37 -2.25
N ALA A 14 -12.55 -9.78 -2.88
CA ALA A 14 -11.49 -10.54 -2.21
C ALA A 14 -10.73 -9.72 -1.16
N ILE A 15 -10.38 -8.46 -1.44
CA ILE A 15 -9.49 -7.65 -0.58
C ILE A 15 -10.24 -6.76 0.42
N LEU A 16 -11.46 -6.31 0.06
CA LEU A 16 -12.19 -5.30 0.83
C LEU A 16 -12.45 -5.72 2.30
N PRO A 17 -12.79 -6.99 2.62
CA PRO A 17 -12.96 -7.40 4.02
C PRO A 17 -11.68 -7.19 4.84
N GLY A 18 -10.53 -7.57 4.31
CA GLY A 18 -9.23 -7.36 4.97
C GLY A 18 -8.89 -5.88 5.12
N ILE A 19 -9.15 -5.08 4.08
CA ILE A 19 -8.97 -3.63 4.14
C ILE A 19 -9.84 -3.03 5.24
N LYS A 20 -11.12 -3.42 5.37
CA LYS A 20 -12.01 -2.89 6.41
C LYS A 20 -11.54 -3.18 7.83
N VAL A 21 -11.00 -4.38 8.07
CA VAL A 21 -10.41 -4.75 9.36
C VAL A 21 -9.22 -3.84 9.68
N LEU A 22 -8.29 -3.66 8.74
CA LEU A 22 -7.15 -2.77 8.93
C LEU A 22 -7.59 -1.31 9.08
N TRP A 23 -8.55 -0.87 8.26
CA TRP A 23 -9.04 0.50 8.27
C TRP A 23 -9.64 0.88 9.62
N ALA A 24 -10.44 0.00 10.23
CA ALA A 24 -11.01 0.26 11.56
C ALA A 24 -9.92 0.55 12.63
N VAL A 25 -8.82 -0.20 12.60
CA VAL A 25 -7.66 0.05 13.49
C VAL A 25 -7.01 1.40 13.18
N LEU A 26 -6.86 1.75 11.90
CA LEU A 26 -6.30 3.02 11.47
C LEU A 26 -7.18 4.21 11.84
N GLU A 27 -8.51 4.06 11.81
CA GLU A 27 -9.45 5.08 12.25
C GLU A 27 -9.27 5.43 13.73
N ASP A 28 -8.95 4.44 14.57
CA ASP A 28 -8.66 4.67 15.99
C ASP A 28 -7.34 5.46 16.15
N TYR A 29 -6.32 5.17 15.34
CA TYR A 29 -5.09 5.98 15.34
C TYR A 29 -5.29 7.41 14.86
N VAL A 30 -6.27 7.66 13.99
CA VAL A 30 -6.67 9.03 13.63
C VAL A 30 -7.35 9.71 14.82
N LYS A 31 -8.25 9.00 15.51
CA LYS A 31 -8.93 9.51 16.71
C LYS A 31 -7.95 9.84 17.85
N GLU A 32 -6.89 9.03 18.00
CA GLU A 32 -5.79 9.26 18.95
C GLU A 32 -4.82 10.37 18.52
N GLY A 33 -4.96 10.94 17.33
CA GLY A 33 -4.06 11.98 16.81
C GLY A 33 -2.68 11.47 16.37
N ARG A 34 -2.50 10.15 16.24
CA ARG A 34 -1.24 9.51 15.80
C ARG A 34 -1.11 9.48 14.29
N VAL A 35 -2.24 9.48 13.57
CA VAL A 35 -2.30 9.52 12.12
C VAL A 35 -3.15 10.71 11.69
N HIS A 36 -2.64 11.52 10.77
CA HIS A 36 -3.36 12.71 10.32
C HIS A 36 -4.36 12.42 9.20
N GLN A 37 -3.99 11.56 8.25
CA GLN A 37 -4.78 11.23 7.07
C GLN A 37 -4.60 9.76 6.70
N LEU A 38 -5.65 9.18 6.13
CA LEU A 38 -5.67 7.81 5.63
C LEU A 38 -5.80 7.80 4.12
N GLY A 39 -5.26 6.77 3.49
CA GLY A 39 -5.35 6.59 2.05
C GLY A 39 -5.17 5.15 1.64
N VAL A 40 -5.44 4.88 0.37
CA VAL A 40 -5.23 3.57 -0.27
C VAL A 40 -4.29 3.72 -1.46
N ALA A 41 -3.57 2.64 -1.79
CA ALA A 41 -2.75 2.54 -2.98
C ALA A 41 -3.18 1.31 -3.78
N ASP A 42 -3.21 1.45 -5.11
CA ASP A 42 -3.53 0.38 -6.08
C ASP A 42 -4.87 -0.33 -5.82
N VAL A 43 -5.83 0.40 -5.25
CA VAL A 43 -7.20 -0.07 -5.04
C VAL A 43 -8.09 0.45 -6.17
N GLY A 44 -8.75 -0.47 -6.89
CA GLY A 44 -9.64 -0.13 -8.00
C GLY A 44 -10.79 0.80 -7.60
N GLY A 45 -11.27 1.60 -8.55
CA GLY A 45 -12.26 2.66 -8.30
C GLY A 45 -13.53 2.19 -7.61
N GLY A 46 -14.08 1.04 -8.00
CA GLY A 46 -15.23 0.43 -7.33
C GLY A 46 -14.99 0.12 -5.86
N CYS A 47 -13.79 -0.36 -5.55
CA CYS A 47 -13.43 -0.70 -4.19
C CYS A 47 -13.18 0.54 -3.34
N LEU A 48 -12.53 1.56 -3.90
CA LEU A 48 -12.40 2.87 -3.26
C LEU A 48 -13.78 3.45 -2.92
N ARG A 49 -14.74 3.40 -3.86
CA ARG A 49 -16.13 3.86 -3.62
C ARG A 49 -16.80 3.11 -2.48
N LYS A 50 -16.71 1.78 -2.47
CA LYS A 50 -17.28 0.93 -1.40
C LYS A 50 -16.64 1.23 -0.04
N LEU A 51 -15.31 1.35 0.00
CA LEU A 51 -14.58 1.69 1.23
C LEU A 51 -14.95 3.08 1.72
N HIS A 52 -14.93 4.08 0.84
CA HIS A 52 -15.28 5.46 1.16
C HIS A 52 -16.73 5.57 1.69
N ALA A 53 -17.68 4.86 1.10
CA ALA A 53 -19.06 4.84 1.59
C ALA A 53 -19.16 4.25 3.01
N TRP A 54 -18.44 3.16 3.29
CA TRP A 54 -18.49 2.44 4.56
C TRP A 54 -17.68 3.12 5.69
N ALA A 55 -16.51 3.69 5.39
CA ALA A 55 -15.57 4.18 6.39
C ALA A 55 -16.09 5.40 7.15
N ARG A 56 -15.74 5.51 8.43
CA ARG A 56 -16.04 6.65 9.29
C ARG A 56 -15.02 7.77 9.09
N VAL A 57 -13.74 7.43 9.02
CA VAL A 57 -12.68 8.33 8.51
C VAL A 57 -12.48 8.04 7.03
N LYS A 58 -12.82 9.00 6.19
CA LYS A 58 -12.79 8.82 4.73
C LYS A 58 -11.35 8.70 4.24
N PRO A 59 -11.06 7.82 3.25
CA PRO A 59 -9.80 7.86 2.53
C PRO A 59 -9.61 9.26 1.93
N ALA A 60 -8.57 9.96 2.34
CA ALA A 60 -8.21 11.29 1.83
C ALA A 60 -7.22 11.20 0.67
N ILE A 61 -6.58 10.04 0.46
CA ILE A 61 -5.59 9.81 -0.59
C ILE A 61 -5.91 8.52 -1.33
N ALA A 62 -5.83 8.56 -2.66
CA ALA A 62 -5.81 7.39 -3.53
C ALA A 62 -4.55 7.44 -4.38
N GLN A 63 -3.74 6.39 -4.31
CA GLN A 63 -2.49 6.24 -5.05
C GLN A 63 -2.66 5.20 -6.16
N ILE A 64 -2.12 5.49 -7.34
CA ILE A 64 -2.09 4.57 -8.48
C ILE A 64 -0.65 4.38 -8.99
N ASN A 65 -0.33 3.14 -9.34
CA ASN A 65 0.97 2.82 -9.93
C ASN A 65 1.05 3.25 -11.40
N LEU A 66 2.07 4.04 -11.73
CA LEU A 66 2.34 4.49 -13.10
C LEU A 66 2.62 3.32 -14.06
N ALA A 67 3.18 2.21 -13.57
CA ALA A 67 3.42 1.02 -14.38
C ALA A 67 2.11 0.34 -14.83
N SER A 68 1.02 0.55 -14.09
CA SER A 68 -0.29 -0.06 -14.36
C SER A 68 -1.23 0.86 -15.13
N CYS A 69 -0.95 2.16 -15.25
CA CYS A 69 -1.90 3.11 -15.81
C CYS A 69 -1.23 4.42 -16.28
N CYS A 70 -1.05 4.59 -17.60
CA CYS A 70 -0.60 5.87 -18.17
C CYS A 70 -1.73 6.92 -18.22
N VAL A 71 -2.99 6.49 -18.12
CA VAL A 71 -4.18 7.34 -18.25
C VAL A 71 -5.16 7.01 -17.13
N VAL A 72 -5.29 7.92 -16.17
CA VAL A 72 -6.23 7.73 -15.05
C VAL A 72 -7.66 7.63 -15.58
N PRO A 73 -8.45 6.63 -15.15
CA PRO A 73 -9.86 6.52 -15.53
C PRO A 73 -10.64 7.81 -15.19
N PRO A 74 -11.36 8.43 -16.14
CA PRO A 74 -12.10 9.67 -15.89
C PRO A 74 -13.11 9.55 -14.74
N SER A 75 -13.72 8.38 -14.59
CA SER A 75 -14.67 8.06 -13.51
C SER A 75 -14.02 8.07 -12.13
N LEU A 76 -12.78 7.57 -12.01
CA LEU A 76 -12.01 7.63 -10.77
C LEU A 76 -11.63 9.08 -10.43
N HIS A 77 -11.13 9.82 -11.42
CA HIS A 77 -10.77 11.23 -11.23
C HIS A 77 -11.97 12.08 -10.79
N ALA A 78 -13.13 11.89 -11.41
CA ALA A 78 -14.37 12.57 -11.04
C ALA A 78 -14.80 12.24 -9.60
N PHE A 79 -14.73 10.95 -9.21
CA PHE A 79 -15.04 10.54 -7.84
C PHE A 79 -14.09 11.19 -6.83
N CYS A 80 -12.78 11.14 -7.07
CA CYS A 80 -11.79 11.72 -6.18
C CYS A 80 -12.01 13.23 -6.01
N ARG A 81 -12.23 13.96 -7.11
CA ARG A 81 -12.52 15.40 -7.08
C ARG A 81 -13.79 15.72 -6.30
N ALA A 82 -14.86 14.94 -6.48
CA ALA A 82 -16.14 15.19 -5.83
C ALA A 82 -16.12 14.90 -4.31
N ASN A 83 -15.19 14.07 -3.84
CA ASN A 83 -15.09 13.64 -2.44
C ASN A 83 -13.83 14.16 -1.74
N ASP A 84 -13.14 15.13 -2.33
CA ASP A 84 -11.88 15.70 -1.81
C ASP A 84 -10.81 14.63 -1.50
N VAL A 85 -10.72 13.62 -2.36
CA VAL A 85 -9.69 12.58 -2.29
C VAL A 85 -8.54 13.00 -3.19
N GLN A 86 -7.35 13.17 -2.60
CA GLN A 86 -6.14 13.47 -3.35
C GLN A 86 -5.70 12.26 -4.15
N LEU A 87 -5.72 12.41 -5.48
CA LEU A 87 -5.24 11.39 -6.38
C LEU A 87 -3.74 11.60 -6.65
N LEU A 88 -2.93 10.62 -6.25
CA LEU A 88 -1.48 10.64 -6.36
C LEU A 88 -1.00 9.48 -7.23
N THR A 89 0.21 9.62 -7.77
CA THR A 89 0.87 8.56 -8.52
C THR A 89 2.12 8.09 -7.79
N HIS A 90 2.48 6.81 -7.96
CA HIS A 90 3.75 6.25 -7.50
C HIS A 90 4.35 5.35 -8.58
N ALA A 91 5.65 5.08 -8.45
CA ALA A 91 6.42 4.20 -9.33
C ALA A 91 7.07 3.08 -8.52
N ASP A 92 6.33 2.57 -7.52
CA ASP A 92 6.85 1.52 -6.65
C ASP A 92 6.96 0.22 -7.45
N PRO A 93 8.08 -0.51 -7.31
CA PRO A 93 8.23 -1.79 -7.99
C PRO A 93 7.18 -2.77 -7.46
N PRO A 94 6.68 -3.69 -8.30
CA PRO A 94 5.76 -4.73 -7.86
C PRO A 94 6.38 -5.62 -6.77
N ASP A 95 7.68 -5.89 -6.89
CA ASP A 95 8.46 -6.59 -5.89
C ASP A 95 9.20 -5.58 -5.01
N LEU A 96 8.72 -5.39 -3.77
CA LEU A 96 9.30 -4.43 -2.84
C LEU A 96 10.73 -4.80 -2.42
N LEU A 97 10.98 -6.10 -2.22
CA LEU A 97 12.30 -6.66 -1.93
C LEU A 97 12.83 -7.35 -3.19
N SER A 98 13.95 -6.85 -3.71
CA SER A 98 14.62 -7.48 -4.84
C SER A 98 15.26 -8.81 -4.43
N LEU A 99 15.51 -9.68 -5.40
CA LEU A 99 16.32 -10.89 -5.21
C LEU A 99 17.70 -10.57 -4.60
N ALA A 100 18.26 -9.41 -4.92
CA ALA A 100 19.52 -8.96 -4.31
C ALA A 100 19.38 -8.66 -2.81
N ALA A 101 18.27 -8.06 -2.37
CA ALA A 101 18.01 -7.83 -0.95
C ALA A 101 17.81 -9.14 -0.19
N LEU A 102 17.11 -10.12 -0.79
CA LEU A 102 17.00 -11.48 -0.23
C LEU A 102 18.37 -12.14 -0.12
N LYS A 103 19.21 -12.01 -1.14
CA LYS A 103 20.58 -12.54 -1.11
C LYS A 103 21.41 -11.91 0.02
N THR A 104 21.33 -10.59 0.23
CA THR A 104 22.04 -9.92 1.34
C THR A 104 21.61 -10.46 2.71
N ILE A 105 20.32 -10.76 2.90
CA ILE A 105 19.82 -11.37 4.14
C ILE A 105 20.44 -12.77 4.31
N THR A 106 20.43 -13.58 3.26
CA THR A 106 21.03 -14.92 3.26
C THR A 106 22.55 -14.88 3.52
N ASP A 107 23.28 -13.98 2.87
CA ASP A 107 24.73 -13.80 3.00
C ASP A 107 25.11 -13.34 4.43
N ALA A 108 24.19 -12.68 5.15
CA ALA A 108 24.36 -12.33 6.57
C ALA A 108 24.14 -13.53 7.52
N GLY A 109 24.00 -14.75 6.99
CA GLY A 109 23.77 -15.97 7.78
C GLY A 109 22.33 -16.13 8.25
N VAL A 110 21.41 -15.30 7.74
CA VAL A 110 19.99 -15.35 8.10
C VAL A 110 19.26 -16.15 7.03
N GLY A 111 19.09 -17.45 7.27
CA GLY A 111 18.27 -18.30 6.39
C GLY A 111 16.83 -17.79 6.37
N CYS A 112 16.37 -17.24 5.24
CA CYS A 112 15.01 -16.74 5.09
C CYS A 112 14.19 -17.74 4.26
N ASN A 113 13.37 -18.56 4.91
CA ASN A 113 12.52 -19.54 4.23
C ASN A 113 11.27 -18.89 3.63
N ASN A 114 10.69 -17.92 4.35
CA ASN A 114 9.50 -17.21 3.90
C ASN A 114 9.53 -15.76 4.36
N LEU A 115 9.23 -14.83 3.44
CA LEU A 115 8.99 -13.43 3.75
C LEU A 115 7.48 -13.25 3.94
N ASP A 116 7.04 -12.98 5.17
CA ASP A 116 5.61 -12.84 5.49
C ASP A 116 5.05 -11.50 5.00
N TRP A 117 5.77 -10.41 5.29
CA TRP A 117 5.43 -9.08 4.80
C TRP A 117 6.67 -8.18 4.76
N CYS A 118 6.63 -7.17 3.89
CA CYS A 118 7.62 -6.13 3.82
C CYS A 118 6.96 -4.77 3.63
N ALA A 119 7.46 -3.78 4.34
CA ALA A 119 7.08 -2.38 4.24
C ALA A 119 8.33 -1.56 3.92
N ARG A 120 8.27 -0.76 2.85
CA ARG A 120 9.29 0.23 2.55
C ARG A 120 8.90 1.55 3.19
N TYR A 121 9.84 2.20 3.87
CA TYR A 121 9.62 3.51 4.45
C TYR A 121 10.59 4.53 3.85
N GLN A 122 10.14 5.78 3.82
CA GLN A 122 10.91 6.92 3.36
C GLN A 122 10.62 8.11 4.29
N VAL A 123 11.67 8.78 4.77
CA VAL A 123 11.56 9.95 5.65
C VAL A 123 11.96 11.18 4.86
N HIS A 124 11.02 12.12 4.70
CA HIS A 124 11.20 13.34 3.92
C HIS A 124 11.22 14.56 4.83
N ILE A 125 12.25 15.40 4.70
CA ILE A 125 12.28 16.74 5.30
C ILE A 125 11.64 17.69 4.29
N LYS A 126 10.32 17.87 4.39
CA LYS A 126 9.50 18.60 3.42
C LYS A 126 10.03 20.00 3.09
N CYS A 127 10.43 20.77 4.10
CA CYS A 127 10.93 22.14 3.91
C CYS A 127 12.27 22.25 3.16
N ARG A 128 13.01 21.15 3.01
CA ARG A 128 14.30 21.11 2.31
C ARG A 128 14.26 20.30 1.02
N GLY A 129 13.13 19.63 0.73
CA GLY A 129 13.04 18.68 -0.39
C GLY A 129 14.04 17.52 -0.27
N VAL A 130 14.47 17.16 0.95
CA VAL A 130 15.50 16.13 1.19
C VAL A 130 14.86 14.83 1.66
N LEU A 131 15.20 13.72 1.00
CA LEU A 131 14.98 12.38 1.51
C LEU A 131 16.04 12.05 2.57
N ALA A 132 15.68 12.12 3.84
CA ALA A 132 16.60 11.93 4.96
C ALA A 132 16.91 10.44 5.21
N LEU A 133 15.93 9.56 5.02
CA LEU A 133 16.09 8.13 5.26
C LEU A 133 15.23 7.33 4.28
N LYS A 134 15.70 6.16 3.88
CA LYS A 134 14.91 5.15 3.20
C LYS A 134 15.32 3.78 3.71
N GLY A 135 14.38 2.86 3.79
CA GLY A 135 14.67 1.51 4.23
C GLY A 135 13.48 0.60 4.11
N TYR A 136 13.66 -0.61 4.63
CA TYR A 136 12.65 -1.65 4.64
C TYR A 136 12.49 -2.18 6.06
N VAL A 137 11.26 -2.51 6.42
CA VAL A 137 10.93 -3.30 7.59
C VAL A 137 10.24 -4.55 7.08
N CYS A 138 10.69 -5.72 7.49
CA CYS A 138 10.08 -6.96 7.07
C CYS A 138 9.91 -7.91 8.24
N LYS A 139 8.92 -8.80 8.09
CA LYS A 139 8.78 -9.99 8.92
C LYS A 139 9.08 -11.19 8.04
N ALA A 140 9.98 -12.04 8.50
CA ALA A 140 10.33 -13.28 7.82
C ALA A 140 10.36 -14.43 8.83
N THR A 141 10.00 -15.62 8.35
CA THR A 141 10.21 -16.86 9.07
C THR A 141 11.60 -17.38 8.76
N LEU A 142 12.44 -17.45 9.78
CA LEU A 142 13.80 -17.94 9.66
C LEU A 142 13.82 -19.45 9.49
N GLY A 143 14.66 -19.93 8.57
CA GLY A 143 15.03 -21.34 8.50
C GLY A 143 16.04 -21.68 9.59
N ASN A 144 16.05 -22.95 10.02
CA ASN A 144 17.13 -23.46 10.84
C ASN A 144 18.47 -23.20 10.12
N ALA A 145 19.49 -22.80 10.87
CA ALA A 145 20.84 -22.67 10.33
C ALA A 145 21.21 -23.97 9.60
N ILE A 146 21.60 -23.86 8.33
CA ILE A 146 22.25 -24.99 7.67
C ILE A 146 23.61 -25.10 8.38
N GLU A 147 23.78 -26.13 9.20
CA GLU A 147 25.09 -26.47 9.74
C GLU A 147 26.04 -26.64 8.54
N ALA A 148 27.03 -25.75 8.44
CA ALA A 148 28.09 -25.88 7.46
C ALA A 148 28.83 -27.19 7.75
N LYS A 149 28.73 -28.14 6.82
CA LYS A 149 29.44 -29.40 6.87
C LYS A 149 30.85 -29.24 6.30
#